data_AF-A0A7C0Y535-F1
#
_entry.id   AF-A0A7C0Y535-F1
#
_cell.length_a   1.000
_cell.length_b   1.000
_cell.length_c   1.000
_cell.angle_alpha   90.00
_cell.angle_beta   90.00
_cell.angle_gamma   90.00
#
_symmetry.space_group_name_H-M   'P 1'
#
loop_
_entity.id
_entity.type
_entity.pdbx_description
1 polymer ?
#
loop_
_entity_poly.entity_id
_entity_poly.type
_entity_poly.pdbx_seq_one_letter_code
_entity_poly.pdbx_strand_id
1 'polypeptide(L)'
;MEKVEKIKQLCKELGEENLVKAVDSFVALQKELSSKKGEDFINVSILGFIEGILVSLSTKHESEKIKELLEEVRTKRAELEEKFKKPRVPLFENP
;
A
#
# COMPACT_ATOMS: atom_id res chain seq x y z
N MET A 1 -3.05 -7.32 7.28
CA MET A 1 -2.18 -6.95 8.43
C MET A 1 -0.76 -7.53 8.31
N GLU A 2 -0.55 -8.74 7.79
CA GLU A 2 0.81 -9.32 7.66
C GLU A 2 1.83 -8.43 6.93
N LYS A 3 1.45 -7.78 5.82
CA LYS A 3 2.34 -6.85 5.08
C LYS A 3 2.75 -5.61 5.88
N VAL A 4 1.85 -5.12 6.73
CA VAL A 4 2.14 -3.99 7.63
C VAL A 4 3.24 -4.39 8.61
N GLU A 5 3.16 -5.59 9.19
CA GLU A 5 4.20 -6.06 10.11
C GLU A 5 5.53 -6.31 9.41
N LYS A 6 5.53 -6.87 8.19
CA LYS A 6 6.75 -6.99 7.36
C LYS A 6 7.40 -5.63 7.10
N ILE A 7 6.61 -4.59 6.79
CA ILE A 7 7.14 -3.24 6.58
C ILE A 7 7.73 -2.66 7.86
N LYS A 8 7.05 -2.85 8.99
CA LYS A 8 7.49 -2.32 10.28
C LYS A 8 8.80 -2.96 10.70
N GLN A 9 8.93 -4.27 10.49
CA GLN A 9 10.17 -4.99 10.75
C GLN A 9 11.30 -4.50 9.86
N LEU A 10 11.05 -4.33 8.55
CA LEU A 10 12.04 -3.78 7.62
C LEU A 10 12.47 -2.35 8.00
N CYS A 11 11.53 -1.49 8.40
CA CYS A 11 11.85 -0.14 8.86
C CYS A 11 12.72 -0.16 10.12
N LYS A 12 12.47 -1.08 11.06
CA LYS A 12 13.33 -1.27 12.25
C LYS A 12 14.73 -1.75 11.88
N GLU A 13 14.84 -2.72 10.98
CA GLU A 13 16.13 -3.23 10.48
C GLU A 13 16.98 -2.14 9.81
N LEU A 14 16.32 -1.17 9.15
CA LEU A 14 16.97 -0.03 8.50
C LEU A 14 17.20 1.18 9.42
N GLY A 15 16.80 1.11 10.69
CA GLY A 15 16.93 2.22 11.66
C GLY A 15 15.90 3.35 11.48
N GLU A 16 14.86 3.13 10.67
CA GLU A 16 13.82 4.11 10.36
C GLU A 16 12.62 4.00 11.35
N GLU A 17 12.88 4.14 12.65
CA GLU A 17 11.84 3.97 13.69
C GLU A 17 10.66 4.96 13.56
N ASN A 18 10.91 6.14 13.00
CA ASN A 18 9.87 7.13 12.75
C ASN A 18 8.87 6.65 11.69
N LEU A 19 9.32 5.87 10.69
CA LEU A 19 8.42 5.27 9.70
C LEU A 19 7.52 4.21 10.32
N VAL A 20 8.00 3.46 11.31
CA VAL A 20 7.16 2.49 12.05
C VAL A 20 5.98 3.20 12.72
N LYS A 21 6.24 4.32 13.40
CA LYS A 21 5.18 5.12 14.05
C LYS A 21 4.20 5.70 13.04
N ALA A 22 4.70 6.16 11.89
CA ALA A 22 3.88 6.68 10.81
C ALA A 22 2.95 5.60 10.23
N VAL A 23 3.47 4.38 10.02
CA VAL A 23 2.69 3.22 9.57
C VAL A 23 1.60 2.87 10.58
N ASP A 24 1.92 2.80 11.87
CA ASP A 24 0.93 2.50 12.91
C ASP A 24 -0.18 3.56 12.97
N SER A 25 0.20 4.83 12.89
CA SER A 25 -0.75 5.95 12.90
C SER A 25 -1.67 5.94 11.68
N PHE A 26 -1.11 5.68 10.50
CA PHE A 26 -1.89 5.59 9.27
C PHE A 26 -2.86 4.41 9.30
N VAL A 27 -2.41 3.23 9.74
CA VAL A 27 -3.28 2.04 9.82
C VAL A 27 -4.41 2.25 10.84
N ALA A 28 -4.14 2.89 11.98
CA ALA A 28 -5.17 3.24 12.96
C ALA A 28 -6.24 4.17 12.35
N LEU A 29 -5.81 5.25 11.68
CA LEU A 29 -6.71 6.17 10.99
C LEU A 29 -7.57 5.46 9.95
N GLN A 30 -6.97 4.58 9.14
CA GLN A 30 -7.69 3.84 8.12
C GLN A 30 -8.70 2.85 8.72
N LYS A 31 -8.39 2.22 9.85
CA LYS A 31 -9.36 1.36 10.57
C LYS A 31 -10.58 2.13 11.04
N GLU A 32 -10.42 3.35 11.54
CA GLU A 32 -11.56 4.21 11.91
C GLU A 32 -12.44 4.56 10.69
N LEU A 33 -11.80 4.79 9.53
CA LEU A 33 -12.49 5.08 8.28
C LEU A 33 -13.16 3.86 7.62
N SER A 34 -12.78 2.63 8.02
CA SER A 34 -13.30 1.39 7.42
C SER A 34 -14.82 1.25 7.51
N SER A 35 -15.40 1.71 8.62
CA SER A 35 -16.85 1.76 8.85
C SER A 35 -17.62 2.58 7.81
N LYS A 36 -16.95 3.49 7.10
CA LYS A 36 -17.57 4.43 6.14
C LYS A 36 -17.25 4.13 4.67
N LYS A 37 -16.13 3.48 4.37
CA LYS A 37 -15.61 3.33 2.99
C LYS A 37 -15.41 1.88 2.52
N GLY A 38 -15.66 0.88 3.38
CA GLY A 38 -15.51 -0.53 3.04
C GLY A 38 -14.07 -1.03 3.14
N GLU A 39 -13.89 -2.29 3.52
CA GLU A 39 -12.59 -2.87 3.87
C GLU A 39 -11.59 -2.91 2.70
N ASP A 40 -12.05 -3.25 1.49
CA ASP A 40 -11.18 -3.31 0.31
C ASP A 40 -10.61 -1.92 -0.05
N PHE A 41 -11.39 -0.83 0.16
CA PHE A 41 -10.93 0.53 -0.12
C PHE A 41 -9.83 0.96 0.85
N ILE A 42 -10.00 0.57 2.12
CA ILE A 42 -8.99 0.78 3.16
C ILE A 42 -7.71 -0.01 2.84
N ASN A 43 -7.85 -1.26 2.42
CA ASN A 43 -6.71 -2.10 2.06
C ASN A 43 -5.91 -1.52 0.88
N VAL A 44 -6.56 -1.01 -0.16
CA VAL A 44 -5.88 -0.29 -1.26
C VAL A 44 -5.13 0.93 -0.72
N SER A 45 -5.75 1.71 0.15
CA SER A 45 -5.13 2.91 0.73
C SER A 45 -3.88 2.59 1.57
N ILE A 46 -3.94 1.53 2.38
CA ILE A 46 -2.80 1.05 3.17
C ILE A 46 -1.68 0.53 2.26
N LEU A 47 -2.02 -0.25 1.23
CA LEU A 47 -1.02 -0.76 0.28
C LEU A 47 -0.36 0.37 -0.51
N GLY A 48 -1.10 1.40 -0.92
CA GLY A 48 -0.54 2.56 -1.60
C GLY A 48 0.42 3.37 -0.72
N PHE A 49 0.07 3.55 0.56
CA PHE A 49 0.96 4.20 1.52
C PHE A 49 2.27 3.40 1.73
N ILE A 50 2.14 2.08 1.90
CA ILE A 50 3.29 1.17 2.03
C ILE A 50 4.18 1.20 0.79
N GLU A 51 3.59 1.19 -0.41
CA GLU A 51 4.33 1.28 -1.67
C GLU A 51 5.15 2.56 -1.72
N GLY A 52 4.57 3.71 -1.34
CA GLY A 52 5.29 4.99 -1.27
C GLY A 52 6.50 4.96 -0.34
N ILE A 53 6.36 4.32 0.83
CA ILE A 53 7.48 4.11 1.76
C ILE A 53 8.57 3.27 1.09
N LEU A 54 8.22 2.13 0.49
CA LEU A 54 9.20 1.22 -0.13
C LEU A 54 9.91 1.86 -1.31
N VAL A 55 9.20 2.65 -2.14
CA VAL A 55 9.84 3.44 -3.22
C VAL A 55 10.86 4.39 -2.62
N SER A 56 10.51 5.13 -1.56
CA SER A 56 11.45 6.04 -0.90
C SER A 56 12.63 5.32 -0.25
N LEU A 57 12.42 4.14 0.34
CA LEU A 57 13.51 3.35 0.91
C LEU A 57 14.42 2.76 -0.18
N SER A 58 13.86 2.37 -1.33
CA SER A 58 14.64 1.81 -2.45
C SER A 58 15.61 2.81 -3.08
N THR A 59 15.36 4.12 -2.93
CA THR A 59 16.30 5.15 -3.39
C THR A 59 17.44 5.40 -2.41
N LYS A 60 17.25 5.05 -1.13
CA LYS A 60 18.25 5.23 -0.07
C LYS A 60 19.08 3.98 0.20
N HIS A 61 18.52 2.80 -0.07
CA HIS A 61 19.10 1.52 0.29
C HIS A 61 19.06 0.56 -0.90
N GLU A 62 20.21 -0.01 -1.24
CA GLU A 62 20.29 -1.08 -2.22
C GLU A 62 20.07 -2.43 -1.53
N SER A 63 18.80 -2.84 -1.41
CA SER A 63 18.40 -4.07 -0.74
C SER A 63 17.40 -4.86 -1.59
N GLU A 64 17.76 -6.11 -1.91
CA GLU A 64 16.89 -7.08 -2.57
C GLU A 64 15.55 -7.22 -1.84
N LYS A 65 15.57 -7.27 -0.50
CA LYS A 65 14.35 -7.37 0.33
C LYS A 65 13.37 -6.22 0.08
N ILE A 66 13.86 -5.00 -0.16
CA ILE A 66 13.01 -3.84 -0.46
C ILE A 66 12.35 -4.02 -1.82
N LYS A 67 13.10 -4.48 -2.82
CA LYS A 67 12.60 -4.70 -4.18
C LYS A 67 11.55 -5.81 -4.22
N GLU A 68 11.81 -6.95 -3.58
CA GLU A 68 10.88 -8.07 -3.47
C GLU A 68 9.56 -7.62 -2.80
N LEU A 69 9.64 -6.92 -1.68
CA LEU A 69 8.46 -6.47 -0.95
C LEU A 69 7.69 -5.39 -1.70
N LEU A 70 8.39 -4.52 -2.44
CA LEU A 70 7.77 -3.49 -3.29
C LEU A 70 6.95 -4.15 -4.40
N GLU A 71 7.49 -5.16 -5.06
CA GLU A 71 6.78 -5.88 -6.10
C GLU A 71 5.57 -6.63 -5.53
N GLU A 72 5.72 -7.31 -4.39
CA GLU A 72 4.60 -7.99 -3.73
C GLU A 72 3.46 -6.99 -3.40
N VAL A 73 3.79 -5.81 -2.86
CA VAL A 73 2.83 -4.76 -2.55
C VAL A 73 2.14 -4.23 -3.81
N ARG A 74 2.90 -3.98 -4.89
CA ARG A 74 2.36 -3.54 -6.19
C ARG A 74 1.36 -4.52 -6.77
N THR A 75 1.72 -5.79 -6.86
CA THR A 75 0.84 -6.84 -7.38
C THR A 75 -0.47 -6.87 -6.60
N LYS A 76 -0.39 -6.91 -5.27
CA LYS A 76 -1.58 -7.00 -4.42
C LYS A 76 -2.44 -5.74 -4.45
N ARG A 77 -1.83 -4.56 -4.61
CA ARG A 77 -2.58 -3.30 -4.79
C ARG A 77 -3.32 -3.33 -6.12
N ALA A 78 -2.66 -3.73 -7.20
CA ALA A 78 -3.27 -3.81 -8.53
C ALA A 78 -4.44 -4.81 -8.57
N GLU A 79 -4.30 -5.98 -7.93
CA GLU A 79 -5.37 -6.97 -7.79
C GLU A 79 -6.62 -6.40 -7.08
N LEU A 80 -6.40 -5.63 -6.01
CA LEU A 80 -7.50 -4.97 -5.28
C LEU A 80 -8.09 -3.81 -6.08
N GLU A 81 -7.28 -2.99 -6.74
CA GLU A 81 -7.74 -1.88 -7.60
C GLU A 81 -8.57 -2.36 -8.79
N GLU A 82 -8.28 -3.53 -9.36
CA GLU A 82 -9.08 -4.11 -10.43
C GLU A 82 -10.54 -4.30 -10.02
N LYS A 83 -10.80 -4.65 -8.75
CA LYS A 83 -12.16 -4.76 -8.20
C LYS A 83 -12.91 -3.43 -8.18
N PHE A 84 -12.18 -2.31 -8.17
CA PHE A 84 -12.73 -0.96 -8.16
C PHE A 84 -12.78 -0.31 -9.54
N LYS A 85 -12.17 -0.91 -10.56
CA LYS A 85 -12.27 -0.38 -11.93
C LYS A 85 -13.72 -0.41 -12.35
N LYS A 86 -14.28 0.77 -12.57
CA LYS A 86 -15.57 0.89 -13.24
C LYS A 86 -15.44 0.30 -14.64
N PRO A 87 -16.48 -0.37 -15.17
CA PRO A 87 -16.52 -0.73 -16.58
C PRO A 87 -16.22 0.51 -17.41
N ARG A 88 -15.37 0.39 -18.44
CA ARG A 88 -15.15 1.48 -19.38
C ARG A 88 -16.51 1.82 -19.97
N VAL A 89 -17.04 2.98 -19.61
CA VAL A 89 -18.24 3.52 -20.26
C VAL A 89 -17.82 3.74 -21.71
N PRO A 90 -18.47 3.09 -22.70
CA PRO A 90 -18.19 3.38 -24.09
C PRO A 90 -18.52 4.85 -24.32
N LEU A 91 -17.49 5.69 -24.34
CA LEU A 91 -17.64 7.08 -24.76
C LEU A 91 -17.74 7.00 -26.28
N PHE A 92 -18.98 7.12 -26.75
CA PHE A 92 -19.40 7.18 -28.17
C PHE A 92 -19.42 5.82 -28.89
N GLU A 93 -20.61 5.19 -28.93
CA GLU A 93 -21.01 4.41 -30.11
C GLU A 93 -21.28 5.43 -31.23
N ASN A 94 -20.38 5.54 -32.20
CA ASN A 94 -20.58 6.33 -33.41
C ASN A 94 -21.79 5.78 -34.19
N PRO A 95 -22.76 6.62 -34.59
CA PRO A 95 -23.51 6.38 -35.82
C PRO A 95 -22.69 6.71 -37.06
#